data_AF-A0AA39LU15-F1
#
_entry.id   AF-A0AA39LU15-F1
#
_cell.length_a   1.000
_cell.length_b   1.000
_cell.length_c   1.000
_cell.angle_alpha   90.00
_cell.angle_beta   90.00
_cell.angle_gamma   90.00
#
_symmetry.space_group_name_H-M   'P 1'
#
loop_
_entity.id
_entity.type
_entity.pdbx_description
1 polymer ?
#
loop_
_entity_poly.entity_id
_entity_poly.type
_entity_poly.pdbx_seq_one_letter_code
_entity_poly.pdbx_strand_id
1 'polypeptide(L)'
;MDHFEQMPPEVVFRILRQFDRKEAFKLRPVCRQWNSLITSNSKVFPKIRCRTLDISKRSSISIDGRLVYTEPKSRKRKYRQNCSVAEPLRCPSPQFFEFLSQCLHNYRIDTLSFTELSFDDVFLSHFTQTLQDHPLETVEFAFIEMGGVHPTEFYNFVAGLRVQRLTLNWLRNVHHQLLNGDFFKNVLARINCLQIGHICYVNAENAFTIEEDVVEEVLRTANFEIDVTVDKDNVNLMYIFFKV
;
A
#
# COMPACT_ATOMS: atom_id res chain seq x y z
N MET A 1 -19.20 -36.51 28.90
CA MET A 1 -18.22 -36.78 27.82
C MET A 1 -18.07 -35.50 27.02
N ASP A 2 -16.84 -35.14 26.63
CA ASP A 2 -16.64 -33.99 25.77
C ASP A 2 -17.01 -34.37 24.34
N HIS A 3 -18.23 -34.02 23.93
CA HIS A 3 -18.79 -34.40 22.63
C HIS A 3 -17.97 -33.85 21.46
N PHE A 4 -17.12 -32.84 21.69
CA PHE A 4 -16.28 -32.23 20.66
C PHE A 4 -15.04 -33.04 20.31
N GLU A 5 -14.51 -33.86 21.22
CA GLU A 5 -13.37 -34.76 20.93
C GLU A 5 -13.77 -35.99 20.11
N GLN A 6 -15.07 -36.30 20.08
CA GLN A 6 -15.62 -37.43 19.32
C GLN A 6 -16.07 -37.03 17.91
N MET A 7 -16.07 -35.74 17.58
CA MET A 7 -16.46 -35.29 16.25
C MET A 7 -15.36 -35.57 15.21
N PRO A 8 -15.73 -36.01 13.99
CA PRO A 8 -14.78 -36.15 12.90
C PRO A 8 -14.04 -34.82 12.63
N PRO A 9 -12.72 -34.83 12.41
CA PRO A 9 -11.92 -33.63 12.15
C PRO A 9 -12.46 -32.75 11.02
N GLU A 10 -13.07 -33.35 10.00
CA GLU A 10 -13.65 -32.65 8.85
C GLU A 10 -14.86 -31.80 9.26
N VAL A 11 -15.69 -32.31 10.18
CA VAL A 11 -16.87 -31.58 10.67
C VAL A 11 -16.43 -30.44 11.59
N VAL A 12 -15.48 -30.71 12.50
CA VAL A 12 -14.87 -29.69 13.35
C VAL A 12 -14.25 -28.58 12.48
N PHE A 13 -13.50 -28.93 11.45
CA PHE A 13 -12.89 -27.96 10.56
C PHE A 13 -13.92 -27.13 9.79
N ARG A 14 -15.02 -27.72 9.32
CA ARG A 14 -16.13 -26.97 8.69
C ARG A 14 -16.76 -25.95 9.62
N ILE A 15 -16.91 -26.28 10.91
CA ILE A 15 -17.41 -25.36 11.95
C ILE A 15 -16.38 -24.25 12.17
N LEU A 16 -15.12 -24.61 12.39
CA LEU A 16 -14.04 -23.66 12.65
C LEU A 16 -13.86 -22.65 11.48
N ARG A 17 -14.09 -23.07 10.24
CA ARG A 17 -14.01 -22.19 9.06
C ARG A 17 -15.10 -21.12 8.98
N GLN A 18 -16.16 -21.22 9.79
CA GLN A 18 -17.18 -20.17 9.88
C GLN A 18 -16.68 -18.96 10.66
N PHE A 19 -15.64 -19.13 11.48
CA PHE A 19 -15.02 -18.07 12.25
C PHE A 19 -13.91 -17.39 11.45
N ASP A 20 -13.75 -16.09 11.65
CA ASP A 20 -12.54 -15.42 11.19
C ASP A 20 -11.31 -15.97 11.91
N ARG A 21 -10.12 -15.67 11.38
CA ARG A 21 -8.86 -16.18 11.92
C ARG A 21 -8.66 -15.82 13.39
N LYS A 22 -9.15 -14.65 13.85
CA LYS A 22 -8.98 -14.20 15.23
C LYS A 22 -9.80 -15.07 16.18
N GLU A 23 -11.09 -15.25 15.89
CA GLU A 23 -11.98 -16.06 16.71
C GLU A 23 -11.59 -17.54 16.63
N ALA A 24 -11.23 -18.05 15.45
CA ALA A 24 -10.73 -19.42 15.30
C ALA A 24 -9.50 -19.66 16.18
N PHE A 25 -8.55 -18.72 16.26
CA PHE A 25 -7.32 -18.89 17.04
C PHE A 25 -7.57 -18.87 18.55
N LYS A 26 -8.60 -18.17 19.04
CA LYS A 26 -9.01 -18.23 20.45
C LYS A 26 -9.53 -19.61 20.85
N LEU A 27 -9.95 -20.42 19.89
CA LEU A 27 -10.48 -21.77 20.13
C LEU A 27 -9.39 -22.84 20.17
N ARG A 28 -8.11 -22.50 19.93
CA ARG A 28 -6.97 -23.43 20.08
C ARG A 28 -6.91 -24.12 21.45
N PRO A 29 -7.19 -23.46 22.59
CA PRO A 29 -7.11 -24.08 23.90
C PRO A 29 -8.25 -25.05 24.20
N VAL A 30 -9.29 -25.13 23.36
CA VAL A 30 -10.48 -25.97 23.60
C VAL A 30 -10.09 -27.44 23.72
N CYS A 31 -9.39 -27.99 22.73
CA CYS A 31 -8.81 -29.34 22.81
C CYS A 31 -7.64 -29.51 21.81
N ARG A 32 -6.90 -30.61 21.93
CA ARG A 32 -5.72 -30.89 21.09
C ARG A 32 -6.07 -30.99 19.59
N GLN A 33 -7.20 -31.60 19.27
CA GLN A 33 -7.67 -31.75 17.89
C GLN A 33 -7.92 -30.39 17.23
N TRP A 34 -8.58 -29.47 17.95
CA TRP A 34 -8.84 -28.12 17.46
C TRP A 34 -7.54 -27.34 17.26
N ASN A 35 -6.63 -27.39 18.23
CA ASN A 35 -5.32 -26.74 18.09
C ASN A 35 -4.56 -27.23 16.85
N SER A 36 -4.52 -28.54 16.62
CA SER A 36 -3.89 -29.15 15.45
C SER A 36 -4.53 -28.66 14.15
N LEU A 37 -5.87 -28.74 14.04
CA LEU A 37 -6.60 -28.29 12.86
C LEU A 37 -6.39 -26.80 12.57
N ILE A 38 -6.46 -25.95 13.60
CA ILE A 38 -6.29 -24.50 13.44
C ILE A 38 -4.85 -24.17 13.01
N THR A 39 -3.86 -24.84 13.59
CA THR A 39 -2.45 -24.58 13.31
C THR A 39 -2.08 -25.01 11.89
N SER A 40 -2.44 -26.24 11.50
CA SER A 40 -2.15 -26.80 10.18
C SER A 40 -2.92 -26.11 9.05
N ASN A 41 -4.07 -25.51 9.34
CA ASN A 41 -4.93 -24.87 8.32
C ASN A 41 -5.05 -23.35 8.50
N SER A 42 -4.12 -22.71 9.21
CA SER A 42 -4.15 -21.27 9.53
C SER A 42 -4.47 -20.37 8.32
N LYS A 43 -3.93 -20.70 7.15
CA LYS A 43 -4.11 -19.96 5.89
C LYS A 43 -5.53 -20.05 5.30
N VAL A 44 -6.28 -21.10 5.64
CA VAL A 44 -7.63 -21.38 5.10
C VAL A 44 -8.71 -20.58 5.84
N PHE A 45 -8.43 -20.13 7.06
CA PHE A 45 -9.37 -19.31 7.82
C PHE A 45 -9.55 -17.94 7.17
N PRO A 46 -10.80 -17.44 7.08
CA PRO A 46 -11.09 -16.10 6.61
C PRO A 46 -10.23 -15.06 7.35
N LYS A 47 -9.58 -14.17 6.59
CA LYS A 47 -8.86 -13.04 7.17
C LYS A 47 -9.83 -12.09 7.87
N ILE A 48 -9.35 -11.39 8.89
CA ILE A 48 -10.12 -10.37 9.62
C ILE A 48 -10.31 -9.19 8.66
N ARG A 49 -11.54 -8.69 8.49
CA ARG A 49 -11.75 -7.51 7.65
C ARG A 49 -11.14 -6.28 8.32
N CYS A 50 -10.40 -5.51 7.53
CA CYS A 50 -9.79 -4.24 7.89
C CYS A 50 -10.14 -3.27 6.76
N ARG A 51 -10.76 -2.14 7.08
CA ARG A 51 -11.12 -1.18 6.03
C ARG A 51 -9.87 -0.44 5.57
N THR A 52 -9.08 0.03 6.52
CA THR A 52 -7.93 0.88 6.22
C THR A 52 -6.72 0.46 7.04
N LEU A 53 -5.61 0.19 6.34
CA LEU A 53 -4.28 0.11 6.92
C LEU A 53 -3.53 1.40 6.58
N ASP A 54 -3.25 2.22 7.59
CA ASP A 54 -2.57 3.50 7.41
C ASP A 54 -1.10 3.36 7.80
N ILE A 55 -0.21 3.75 6.90
CA ILE A 55 1.21 3.89 7.13
C ILE A 55 1.54 5.37 7.10
N SER A 56 2.01 5.89 8.24
CA SER A 56 2.27 7.32 8.38
C SER A 56 3.67 7.62 8.92
N LYS A 57 4.00 8.91 9.04
CA LYS A 57 5.28 9.41 9.56
C LYS A 57 5.85 8.53 10.68
N ARG A 58 7.19 8.35 10.64
CA ARG A 58 7.97 7.53 11.58
C ARG A 58 7.69 6.03 11.49
N SER A 59 7.35 5.53 10.31
CA SER A 59 7.13 4.09 10.08
C SER A 59 6.10 3.52 11.06
N SER A 60 5.01 4.25 11.25
CA SER A 60 3.93 3.83 12.13
C SER A 60 2.83 3.17 11.32
N ILE A 61 2.18 2.16 11.90
CA ILE A 61 1.10 1.42 11.25
C ILE A 61 -0.13 1.52 12.15
N SER A 62 -1.24 1.95 11.55
CA SER A 62 -2.55 1.99 12.19
C SER A 62 -3.55 1.13 11.42
N ILE A 63 -4.44 0.45 12.14
CA ILE A 63 -5.53 -0.33 11.58
C ILE A 63 -6.83 0.33 11.98
N ASP A 64 -7.62 0.77 11.00
CA ASP A 64 -8.88 1.48 11.21
C ASP A 64 -8.73 2.64 12.22
N GLY A 65 -7.67 3.45 12.04
CA GLY A 65 -7.33 4.59 12.89
C GLY A 65 -6.71 4.25 14.25
N ARG A 66 -6.54 2.96 14.59
CA ARG A 66 -5.88 2.54 15.85
C ARG A 66 -4.42 2.22 15.61
N LEU A 67 -3.54 2.95 16.27
CA LEU A 67 -2.09 2.71 16.22
C LEU A 67 -1.75 1.32 16.77
N VAL A 68 -1.17 0.46 15.93
CA VAL A 68 -0.80 -0.92 16.30
C VAL A 68 0.71 -1.14 16.29
N TYR A 69 1.45 -0.33 15.55
CA TYR A 69 2.90 -0.38 15.52
C TYR A 69 3.49 1.01 15.43
N THR A 70 4.60 1.23 16.12
CA THR A 70 5.44 2.41 15.96
C THR A 70 6.87 1.97 16.10
N GLU A 71 7.69 2.35 15.13
CA GLU A 71 9.09 2.01 15.14
C GLU A 71 9.78 2.62 16.38
N PRO A 72 10.51 1.81 17.17
CA PRO A 72 11.18 2.32 18.35
C PRO A 72 12.24 3.35 17.95
N LYS A 73 12.21 4.52 18.60
CA LYS A 73 13.24 5.52 18.42
C LYS A 73 14.59 4.92 18.82
N SER A 74 15.51 4.84 17.86
CA SER A 74 16.92 4.62 18.19
C SER A 74 17.33 5.71 19.18
N ARG A 75 17.60 5.32 20.44
CA ARG A 75 18.09 6.21 21.49
C ARG A 75 19.52 6.61 21.14
N LYS A 76 19.72 7.47 20.14
CA LYS A 76 21.01 8.13 19.97
C LYS A 76 21.17 9.17 21.07
N ARG A 77 22.25 8.99 21.82
CA ARG A 77 22.65 9.72 23.02
C ARG A 77 22.55 11.24 22.82
N LYS A 78 22.21 11.95 23.90
CA LYS A 78 22.22 13.42 24.11
C LYS A 78 23.58 14.11 23.86
N TYR A 79 24.39 13.67 22.90
CA TYR A 79 25.68 14.27 22.58
C TYR A 79 25.70 14.68 21.10
N ARG A 80 25.04 15.80 20.83
CA ARG A 80 25.33 16.81 19.78
C ARG A 80 24.14 17.77 19.74
N GLN A 81 24.11 18.69 20.70
CA GLN A 81 23.55 20.01 20.40
C GLN A 81 24.44 20.62 19.30
N ASN A 82 23.79 21.22 18.30
CA ASN A 82 24.38 21.93 17.16
C ASN A 82 24.64 21.08 15.90
N CYS A 83 23.56 20.60 15.28
CA CYS A 83 23.47 20.50 13.82
C CYS A 83 21.97 20.55 13.44
N SER A 84 21.54 21.67 12.85
CA SER A 84 20.21 21.86 12.27
C SER A 84 20.12 21.22 10.88
N VAL A 85 20.59 19.99 10.75
CA VAL A 85 20.46 19.21 9.52
C VAL A 85 19.39 18.17 9.79
N ALA A 86 18.26 18.28 9.09
CA ALA A 86 17.19 17.29 9.15
C ALA A 86 17.82 15.89 9.00
N GLU A 87 17.65 15.03 10.01
CA GLU A 87 18.14 13.66 9.92
C GLU A 87 17.50 13.04 8.67
N PRO A 88 18.30 12.42 7.78
CA PRO A 88 17.76 11.81 6.57
C PRO A 88 16.72 10.78 6.98
N LEU A 89 15.51 10.92 6.44
CA LEU A 89 14.42 9.97 6.57
C LEU A 89 14.94 8.62 6.06
N ARG A 90 15.26 7.73 7.00
CA ARG A 90 15.73 6.38 6.68
C ARG A 90 14.54 5.51 6.34
N CYS A 91 14.69 4.68 5.31
CA CYS A 91 13.87 3.49 5.10
C CYS A 91 13.63 2.76 6.44
N PRO A 92 12.40 2.30 6.73
CA PRO A 92 12.07 1.60 7.97
C PRO A 92 12.94 0.36 8.21
N SER A 93 13.05 -0.06 9.46
CA SER A 93 13.77 -1.29 9.82
C SER A 93 13.07 -2.54 9.26
N PRO A 94 13.79 -3.68 9.14
CA PRO A 94 13.19 -4.95 8.74
C PRO A 94 12.00 -5.37 9.61
N GLN A 95 12.02 -5.03 10.91
CA GLN A 95 10.93 -5.34 11.85
C GLN A 95 9.61 -4.66 11.46
N PHE A 96 9.67 -3.46 10.88
CA PHE A 96 8.49 -2.77 10.36
C PHE A 96 7.88 -3.57 9.21
N PHE A 97 8.70 -4.01 8.24
CA PHE A 97 8.22 -4.79 7.09
C PHE A 97 7.72 -6.18 7.49
N GLU A 98 8.36 -6.82 8.48
CA GLU A 98 7.87 -8.06 9.07
C GLU A 98 6.49 -7.88 9.71
N PHE A 99 6.30 -6.81 10.49
CA PHE A 99 5.00 -6.52 11.10
C PHE A 99 3.94 -6.19 10.04
N LEU A 100 4.30 -5.43 9.01
CA LEU A 100 3.42 -5.15 7.88
C LEU A 100 3.00 -6.43 7.16
N SER A 101 3.96 -7.32 6.88
CA SER A 101 3.68 -8.63 6.28
C SER A 101 2.73 -9.46 7.16
N GLN A 102 2.92 -9.45 8.48
CA GLN A 102 1.98 -10.08 9.41
C GLN A 102 0.57 -9.47 9.35
N CYS A 103 0.47 -8.15 9.19
CA CYS A 103 -0.82 -7.48 9.01
C CYS A 103 -1.48 -7.95 7.72
N LEU A 104 -0.78 -7.89 6.59
CA LEU A 104 -1.29 -8.33 5.29
C LEU A 104 -1.66 -9.82 5.28
N HIS A 105 -0.96 -10.65 6.06
CA HIS A 105 -1.28 -12.06 6.19
C HIS A 105 -2.60 -12.29 6.95
N ASN A 106 -2.85 -11.52 8.02
CA ASN A 106 -3.97 -11.74 8.95
C ASN A 106 -5.23 -10.95 8.61
N TYR A 107 -5.08 -9.81 7.95
CA TYR A 107 -6.17 -8.92 7.59
C TYR A 107 -6.45 -8.95 6.10
N ARG A 108 -7.73 -8.93 5.74
CA ARG A 108 -8.18 -8.54 4.41
C ARG A 108 -8.33 -7.03 4.46
N ILE A 109 -7.37 -6.35 3.87
CA ILE A 109 -7.28 -4.89 3.85
C ILE A 109 -7.92 -4.40 2.56
N ASP A 110 -8.91 -3.53 2.69
CA ASP A 110 -9.56 -2.94 1.53
C ASP A 110 -8.68 -1.78 1.00
N THR A 111 -8.29 -0.85 1.87
CA THR A 111 -7.45 0.32 1.52
C THR A 111 -6.12 0.31 2.27
N LEU A 112 -5.01 0.47 1.54
CA LEU A 112 -3.69 0.74 2.10
C LEU A 112 -3.31 2.20 1.83
N SER A 113 -3.22 3.01 2.88
CA SER A 113 -2.93 4.44 2.77
C SER A 113 -1.53 4.75 3.25
N PHE A 114 -0.79 5.53 2.48
CA PHE A 114 0.51 6.09 2.80
C PHE A 114 0.35 7.59 2.99
N THR A 115 0.65 8.09 4.18
CA THR A 115 0.44 9.50 4.50
C THR A 115 1.71 10.13 5.08
N GLU A 116 2.15 11.22 4.48
CA GLU A 116 3.27 12.03 4.96
C GLU A 116 4.61 11.28 5.09
N LEU A 117 4.95 10.41 4.12
CA LEU A 117 6.20 9.64 4.10
C LEU A 117 7.22 10.25 3.14
N SER A 118 8.48 9.86 3.30
CA SER A 118 9.51 10.04 2.27
C SER A 118 9.90 8.67 1.76
N PHE A 119 9.85 8.50 0.44
CA PHE A 119 10.30 7.29 -0.22
C PHE A 119 11.69 7.47 -0.79
N ASP A 120 12.42 6.36 -0.77
CA ASP A 120 13.63 6.12 -1.53
C ASP A 120 13.49 4.76 -2.23
N ASP A 121 14.43 4.46 -3.12
CA ASP A 121 14.43 3.19 -3.88
C ASP A 121 14.43 1.96 -2.96
N VAL A 122 15.14 2.02 -1.84
CA VAL A 122 15.24 0.89 -0.89
C VAL A 122 13.88 0.64 -0.24
N PHE A 123 13.17 1.70 0.13
CA PHE A 123 11.83 1.64 0.69
C PHE A 123 10.85 1.02 -0.31
N LEU A 124 10.84 1.49 -1.55
CA LEU A 124 9.96 0.94 -2.59
C LEU A 124 10.27 -0.52 -2.89
N SER A 125 11.54 -0.92 -2.94
CA SER A 125 11.95 -2.31 -3.13
C SER A 125 11.40 -3.22 -2.02
N HIS A 126 11.56 -2.81 -0.76
CA HIS A 126 11.02 -3.56 0.38
C HIS A 126 9.49 -3.63 0.38
N PHE A 127 8.80 -2.56 0.01
CA PHE A 127 7.34 -2.60 -0.14
C PHE A 127 6.89 -3.51 -1.27
N THR A 128 7.58 -3.46 -2.42
CA THR A 128 7.29 -4.33 -3.56
C THR A 128 7.33 -5.80 -3.13
N GLN A 129 8.40 -6.20 -2.43
CA GLN A 129 8.54 -7.55 -1.88
C GLN A 129 7.46 -7.88 -0.85
N THR A 130 7.11 -6.93 0.02
CA THR A 130 6.12 -7.14 1.08
C THR A 130 4.70 -7.27 0.52
N LEU A 131 4.37 -6.59 -0.58
CA LEU A 131 3.02 -6.52 -1.15
C LEU A 131 2.77 -7.50 -2.31
N GLN A 132 3.81 -8.13 -2.87
CA GLN A 132 3.75 -8.92 -4.11
C GLN A 132 2.61 -9.96 -4.17
N ASP A 133 2.31 -10.62 -3.04
CA ASP A 133 1.31 -11.69 -2.95
C ASP A 133 -0.01 -11.25 -2.27
N HIS A 134 -0.20 -9.94 -2.13
CA HIS A 134 -1.33 -9.39 -1.39
C HIS A 134 -2.17 -8.47 -2.28
N PRO A 135 -3.28 -8.99 -2.85
CA PRO A 135 -4.20 -8.16 -3.59
C PRO A 135 -4.88 -7.17 -2.63
N LEU A 136 -4.94 -5.92 -3.06
CA LEU A 136 -5.58 -4.80 -2.35
C LEU A 136 -6.66 -4.21 -3.26
N GLU A 137 -7.70 -3.62 -2.68
CA GLU A 137 -8.70 -2.91 -3.48
C GLU A 137 -8.16 -1.55 -3.89
N THR A 138 -7.67 -0.79 -2.90
CA THR A 138 -7.18 0.58 -3.09
C THR A 138 -5.81 0.76 -2.45
N VAL A 139 -4.92 1.46 -3.16
CA VAL A 139 -3.68 2.03 -2.59
C VAL A 139 -3.72 3.54 -2.74
N GLU A 140 -3.46 4.26 -1.65
CA GLU A 140 -3.49 5.71 -1.62
C GLU A 140 -2.15 6.27 -1.15
N PHE A 141 -1.66 7.27 -1.88
CA PHE A 141 -0.49 8.07 -1.52
C PHE A 141 -0.93 9.50 -1.26
N ALA A 142 -0.61 10.02 -0.08
CA ALA A 142 -0.93 11.37 0.34
C ALA A 142 0.31 12.04 0.97
N PHE A 143 0.69 13.20 0.46
CA PHE A 143 1.81 14.01 0.99
C PHE A 143 3.15 13.26 1.00
N ILE A 144 3.47 12.56 -0.08
CA ILE A 144 4.67 11.73 -0.18
C ILE A 144 5.82 12.52 -0.81
N GLU A 145 6.99 12.47 -0.18
CA GLU A 145 8.23 12.98 -0.74
C GLU A 145 8.95 11.90 -1.56
N MET A 146 9.19 12.18 -2.84
CA MET A 146 9.71 11.24 -3.84
C MET A 146 11.13 11.60 -4.31
N GLY A 147 11.81 12.54 -3.65
CA GLY A 147 13.10 13.08 -4.11
C GLY A 147 14.24 12.06 -4.19
N GLY A 148 14.12 10.93 -3.48
CA GLY A 148 15.08 9.83 -3.50
C GLY A 148 14.68 8.64 -4.37
N VAL A 149 13.62 8.78 -5.19
CA VAL A 149 13.06 7.68 -5.98
C VAL A 149 13.43 7.82 -7.46
N HIS A 150 14.04 6.79 -8.02
CA HIS A 150 14.26 6.67 -9.46
C HIS A 150 12.96 6.24 -10.16
N PRO A 151 12.67 6.77 -11.37
CA PRO A 151 11.48 6.39 -12.13
C PRO A 151 11.35 4.88 -12.35
N THR A 152 12.46 4.19 -12.60
CA THR A 152 12.50 2.74 -12.82
C THR A 152 12.04 1.95 -11.59
N GLU A 153 12.46 2.36 -10.39
CA GLU A 153 12.06 1.69 -9.14
C GLU A 153 10.60 1.96 -8.80
N PHE A 154 10.12 3.17 -9.07
CA PHE A 154 8.70 3.46 -8.97
C PHE A 154 7.86 2.59 -9.91
N TYR A 155 8.31 2.39 -11.15
CA TYR A 155 7.64 1.51 -12.10
C TYR A 155 7.65 0.05 -11.68
N ASN A 156 8.77 -0.45 -11.19
CA ASN A 156 8.85 -1.80 -10.63
C ASN A 156 7.88 -1.97 -9.46
N PHE A 157 7.78 -0.96 -8.60
CA PHE A 157 6.84 -0.97 -7.48
C PHE A 157 5.38 -1.00 -7.97
N VAL A 158 4.97 -0.07 -8.83
CA VAL A 158 3.59 0.00 -9.35
C VAL A 158 3.24 -1.26 -10.17
N ALA A 159 4.18 -1.78 -10.96
CA ALA A 159 4.05 -3.05 -11.66
C ALA A 159 4.07 -4.27 -10.70
N GLY A 160 4.53 -4.13 -9.47
CA GLY A 160 4.38 -5.15 -8.43
C GLY A 160 3.00 -5.15 -7.79
N LEU A 161 2.29 -4.02 -7.80
CA LEU A 161 1.03 -3.85 -7.09
C LEU A 161 -0.14 -4.59 -7.76
N ARG A 162 -0.84 -5.41 -6.98
CA ARG A 162 -2.11 -6.04 -7.37
C ARG A 162 -3.26 -5.23 -6.78
N VAL A 163 -3.60 -4.12 -7.44
CA VAL A 163 -4.60 -3.14 -6.97
C VAL A 163 -5.67 -2.89 -8.03
N GLN A 164 -6.88 -2.54 -7.61
CA GLN A 164 -7.93 -2.09 -8.51
C GLN A 164 -7.98 -0.56 -8.64
N ARG A 165 -7.61 0.14 -7.57
CA ARG A 165 -7.62 1.60 -7.50
C ARG A 165 -6.28 2.12 -6.99
N LEU A 166 -5.72 3.11 -7.67
CA LEU A 166 -4.50 3.79 -7.27
C LEU A 166 -4.75 5.29 -7.19
N THR A 167 -4.48 5.86 -6.01
CA THR A 167 -4.61 7.31 -5.78
C THR A 167 -3.25 7.90 -5.47
N LEU A 168 -2.81 8.86 -6.29
CA LEU A 168 -1.57 9.60 -6.17
C LEU A 168 -1.87 11.05 -5.85
N ASN A 169 -1.76 11.46 -4.59
CA ASN A 169 -2.09 12.82 -4.17
C ASN A 169 -0.97 13.47 -3.36
N TRP A 170 -0.70 14.75 -3.64
CA TRP A 170 0.34 15.53 -2.98
C TRP A 170 1.73 14.88 -3.03
N LEU A 171 2.13 14.35 -4.20
CA LEU A 171 3.50 13.86 -4.39
C LEU A 171 4.45 15.06 -4.55
N ARG A 172 5.58 15.06 -3.84
CA ARG A 172 6.56 16.15 -3.82
C ARG A 172 7.92 15.70 -4.32
N ASN A 173 8.69 16.63 -4.89
CA ASN A 173 10.03 16.37 -5.41
C ASN A 173 10.03 15.21 -6.42
N VAL A 174 8.97 15.13 -7.23
CA VAL A 174 8.80 14.07 -8.22
C VAL A 174 9.74 14.32 -9.40
N HIS A 175 10.39 13.27 -9.88
CA HIS A 175 11.15 13.35 -11.12
C HIS A 175 10.19 13.51 -12.32
N HIS A 176 10.47 14.41 -13.26
CA HIS A 176 9.60 14.69 -14.41
C HIS A 176 9.27 13.45 -15.26
N GLN A 177 10.14 12.44 -15.25
CA GLN A 177 9.93 11.18 -15.95
C GLN A 177 9.12 10.14 -15.18
N LEU A 178 8.63 10.42 -13.97
CA LEU A 178 7.95 9.42 -13.11
C LEU A 178 6.50 9.14 -13.54
N LEU A 179 5.85 10.08 -14.22
CA LEU A 179 4.50 9.89 -14.79
C LEU A 179 4.56 10.11 -16.30
N ASN A 180 5.26 9.23 -17.00
CA ASN A 180 5.41 9.26 -18.47
C ASN A 180 4.42 8.30 -19.16
N GLY A 181 4.45 8.21 -20.49
CA GLY A 181 3.60 7.28 -21.25
C GLY A 181 3.72 5.81 -20.80
N ASP A 182 4.93 5.34 -20.48
CA ASP A 182 5.16 3.96 -20.01
C ASP A 182 4.47 3.67 -18.67
N PHE A 183 4.46 4.64 -17.75
CA PHE A 183 3.72 4.53 -16.50
C PHE A 183 2.24 4.27 -16.77
N PHE A 184 1.62 5.10 -17.62
CA PHE A 184 0.20 4.98 -17.91
C PHE A 184 -0.13 3.69 -18.65
N LYS A 185 0.68 3.27 -19.63
CA LYS A 185 0.53 1.97 -20.33
C LYS A 185 0.53 0.80 -19.35
N ASN A 186 1.43 0.82 -18.36
CA ASN A 186 1.48 -0.21 -17.31
C ASN A 186 0.26 -0.17 -16.37
N VAL A 187 -0.23 1.02 -16.04
CA VAL A 187 -1.39 1.21 -15.15
C VAL A 187 -2.70 0.79 -15.83
N LEU A 188 -2.92 1.23 -17.07
CA LEU A 188 -4.15 0.98 -17.83
C LEU A 188 -4.41 -0.51 -18.06
N ALA A 189 -3.35 -1.30 -18.25
CA ALA A 189 -3.47 -2.73 -18.46
C ALA A 189 -3.97 -3.50 -17.22
N ARG A 190 -4.02 -2.88 -16.02
CA ARG A 190 -4.08 -3.62 -14.75
C ARG A 190 -4.97 -3.00 -13.68
N ILE A 191 -5.08 -1.69 -13.66
CA ILE A 191 -5.80 -0.92 -12.64
C ILE A 191 -7.09 -0.43 -13.28
N ASN A 192 -8.18 -0.37 -12.53
CA ASN A 192 -9.48 0.07 -13.05
C ASN A 192 -9.73 1.56 -12.79
N CYS A 193 -9.08 2.13 -11.77
CA CYS A 193 -9.25 3.51 -11.38
C CYS A 193 -7.89 4.13 -11.04
N LEU A 194 -7.56 5.24 -11.68
CA LEU A 194 -6.37 6.04 -11.38
C LEU A 194 -6.81 7.46 -11.01
N GLN A 195 -6.51 7.87 -9.77
CA GLN A 195 -6.72 9.23 -9.34
C GLN A 195 -5.37 9.93 -9.16
N ILE A 196 -5.15 11.04 -9.85
CA ILE A 196 -3.96 11.88 -9.74
C ILE A 196 -4.39 13.24 -9.21
N GLY A 197 -3.95 13.56 -8.00
CA GLY A 197 -4.13 14.87 -7.39
C GLY A 197 -2.93 15.78 -7.63
N HIS A 198 -2.61 16.61 -6.63
CA HIS A 198 -1.54 17.59 -6.73
C HIS A 198 -0.15 16.91 -6.80
N ILE A 199 0.64 17.21 -7.83
CA ILE A 199 2.02 16.70 -7.97
C ILE A 199 3.00 17.85 -8.17
N CYS A 200 4.06 17.87 -7.38
CA CYS A 200 5.12 18.86 -7.42
C CYS A 200 6.42 18.22 -7.92
N TYR A 201 6.87 18.65 -9.10
CA TYR A 201 8.11 18.20 -9.73
C TYR A 201 9.33 18.96 -9.20
N VAL A 202 10.50 18.31 -9.20
CA VAL A 202 11.78 18.95 -8.82
C VAL A 202 12.07 20.19 -9.69
N ASN A 203 11.65 20.16 -10.95
CA ASN A 203 11.70 21.30 -11.86
C ASN A 203 10.26 21.71 -12.21
N ALA A 204 9.81 22.81 -11.62
CA ALA A 204 8.43 23.30 -11.73
C ALA A 204 8.00 23.71 -13.15
N GLU A 205 8.92 23.77 -14.11
CA GLU A 205 8.61 24.07 -15.51
C GLU A 205 7.98 22.88 -16.26
N ASN A 206 8.05 21.68 -15.70
CA ASN A 206 7.54 20.46 -16.33
C ASN A 206 6.27 19.97 -15.63
N ALA A 207 5.16 19.92 -16.37
CA ALA A 207 4.04 19.06 -16.01
C ALA A 207 4.26 17.64 -16.54
N PHE A 208 3.57 16.64 -15.97
CA PHE A 208 3.46 15.36 -16.66
C PHE A 208 2.66 15.54 -17.95
N THR A 209 3.10 14.84 -18.98
CA THR A 209 2.43 14.78 -20.27
C THR A 209 1.80 13.41 -20.40
N ILE A 210 0.49 13.36 -20.61
CA ILE A 210 -0.19 12.15 -21.07
C ILE A 210 -0.13 12.17 -22.60
N GLU A 211 0.47 11.15 -23.18
CA GLU A 211 0.57 11.03 -24.64
C GLU A 211 -0.83 10.75 -25.24
N GLU A 212 -1.07 11.21 -26.48
CA GLU A 212 -2.38 11.09 -27.13
C GLU A 212 -2.81 9.62 -27.31
N ASP A 213 -1.87 8.72 -27.60
CA ASP A 213 -2.11 7.28 -27.70
C ASP A 213 -2.58 6.67 -26.37
N VAL A 214 -2.05 7.14 -25.25
CA VAL A 214 -2.49 6.76 -23.89
C VAL A 214 -3.91 7.24 -23.62
N VAL A 215 -4.25 8.48 -24.03
CA VAL A 215 -5.63 9.00 -23.88
C VAL A 215 -6.60 8.19 -24.73
N GLU A 216 -6.24 7.85 -25.97
CA GLU A 216 -7.05 6.97 -26.81
C GLU A 216 -7.25 5.59 -26.17
N GLU A 217 -6.20 5.03 -25.56
CA GLU A 217 -6.25 3.74 -24.88
C GLU A 217 -7.18 3.79 -23.65
N VAL A 218 -7.11 4.86 -22.85
CA VAL A 218 -8.05 5.13 -21.75
C VAL A 218 -9.49 5.10 -22.26
N LEU A 219 -9.78 5.85 -23.34
CA LEU A 219 -11.13 5.96 -23.91
C LEU A 219 -11.65 4.62 -24.46
N ARG A 220 -10.76 3.73 -24.92
CA ARG A 220 -11.11 2.39 -25.41
C ARG A 220 -11.26 1.36 -24.28
N THR A 221 -10.68 1.61 -23.11
CA THR A 221 -10.70 0.67 -21.98
C THR A 221 -12.02 0.77 -21.23
N ALA A 222 -12.89 -0.21 -21.44
CA ALA A 222 -14.20 -0.24 -20.80
C ALA A 222 -14.06 -0.29 -19.26
N ASN A 223 -14.75 0.63 -18.58
CA ASN A 223 -14.77 0.79 -17.13
C ASN A 223 -13.46 1.27 -16.48
N PHE A 224 -12.53 1.86 -17.24
CA PHE A 224 -11.42 2.59 -16.66
C PHE A 224 -11.85 4.02 -16.27
N GLU A 225 -11.58 4.40 -15.02
CA GLU A 225 -11.86 5.73 -14.50
C GLU A 225 -10.53 6.46 -14.25
N ILE A 226 -10.37 7.65 -14.84
CA ILE A 226 -9.24 8.53 -14.56
C ILE A 226 -9.77 9.86 -14.03
N ASP A 227 -9.29 10.25 -12.85
CA ASP A 227 -9.57 11.55 -12.25
C ASP A 227 -8.25 12.29 -12.06
N VAL A 228 -8.15 13.49 -12.64
CA VAL A 228 -6.95 14.32 -12.58
C VAL A 228 -7.32 15.69 -12.03
N THR A 229 -6.84 15.98 -10.82
CA THR A 229 -6.99 17.30 -10.20
C THR A 229 -5.73 18.12 -10.42
N VAL A 230 -5.90 19.27 -11.08
CA VAL A 230 -4.79 20.20 -11.37
C VAL A 230 -5.03 21.51 -10.61
N ASP A 231 -3.97 22.06 -10.01
CA ASP A 231 -4.06 23.33 -9.31
C ASP A 231 -4.43 24.46 -10.27
N LYS A 232 -5.09 25.51 -9.76
CA LYS A 232 -5.62 26.63 -10.54
C LYS A 232 -4.55 27.28 -11.43
N ASP A 233 -3.32 27.35 -10.94
CA ASP A 233 -2.17 27.93 -11.65
C ASP A 233 -1.68 27.04 -12.81
N ASN A 234 -2.07 25.76 -12.81
CA ASN A 234 -1.69 24.76 -13.82
C ASN A 234 -2.88 24.35 -14.72
N VAL A 235 -4.08 24.92 -14.53
CA VAL A 235 -5.28 24.60 -15.33
C VAL A 235 -5.05 24.81 -16.83
N ASN A 236 -4.22 25.78 -17.22
CA ASN A 236 -3.89 26.02 -18.64
C ASN A 236 -3.16 24.82 -19.28
N LEU A 237 -2.43 24.04 -18.48
CA LEU A 237 -1.74 22.83 -18.94
C LEU A 237 -2.75 21.73 -19.26
N MET A 238 -3.86 21.61 -18.51
CA MET A 238 -4.93 20.67 -18.85
C MET A 238 -5.54 20.94 -20.23
N TYR A 239 -5.76 22.20 -20.59
CA TYR A 239 -6.30 22.56 -21.92
C TYR A 239 -5.33 22.27 -23.07
N ILE A 240 -4.03 22.16 -22.78
CA ILE A 240 -3.01 21.82 -23.77
C ILE A 240 -2.88 20.30 -23.92
N PHE A 241 -2.99 19.56 -22.81
CA PHE A 241 -2.71 18.11 -22.75
C PHE A 241 -3.94 17.21 -22.88
N PHE A 242 -5.14 17.69 -22.54
CA PHE A 242 -6.40 17.01 -22.81
C PHE A 242 -7.14 17.77 -23.91
N LYS A 243 -6.60 17.73 -25.12
CA LYS A 243 -7.42 18.04 -26.30
C LYS A 243 -8.33 16.84 -26.54
N VAL A 244 -9.61 16.99 -26.20
CA VAL A 244 -10.67 16.12 -26.69
C VAL A 244 -11.01 16.53 -28.12
#